data_AF-A0A1G9M5Q0-F1
#
_entry.id   AF-A0A1G9M5Q0-F1
#
_cell.length_a   1.000
_cell.length_b   1.000
_cell.length_c   1.000
_cell.angle_alpha   90.00
_cell.angle_beta   90.00
_cell.angle_gamma   90.00
#
_symmetry.space_group_name_H-M   'P 1'
#
loop_
_entity.id
_entity.type
_entity.pdbx_description
1 polymer ?
#
loop_
_entity_poly.entity_id
_entity_poly.type
_entity_poly.pdbx_seq_one_letter_code
_entity_poly.pdbx_strand_id
1 'polypeptide(L)' 'MFKKELLGAMILSALTMIFIIINTYFPALAKVINFIIFWACALFLLYHIIFIICAKIKSRKK' A
#
# COMPACT_ATOMS: atom_id res chain seq x y z
N MET A 1 -22.57 4.20 9.74
CA MET A 1 -21.25 4.53 9.13
C MET A 1 -20.10 3.89 9.91
N PHE A 2 -20.08 4.00 11.24
CA PHE A 2 -19.09 3.36 12.15
C PHE A 2 -18.85 1.85 12.01
N LYS A 3 -19.88 1.04 11.67
CA LYS A 3 -19.73 -0.43 11.61
C LYS A 3 -18.77 -0.91 10.50
N LYS A 4 -18.68 -0.19 9.37
CA LYS A 4 -17.79 -0.54 8.26
C LYS A 4 -16.33 -0.23 8.57
N GLU A 5 -16.10 0.88 9.29
CA GLU A 5 -14.76 1.30 9.71
C GLU A 5 -14.23 0.39 10.82
N LEU A 6 -15.09 -0.02 11.77
CA LEU A 6 -14.71 -0.98 12.81
C LEU A 6 -14.34 -2.35 12.23
N LEU A 7 -15.11 -2.84 11.25
CA LEU A 7 -14.82 -4.10 10.56
C LEU A 7 -13.50 -4.00 9.78
N GLY A 8 -13.27 -2.87 9.09
CA GLY A 8 -12.02 -2.60 8.40
C GLY A 8 -10.82 -2.57 9.34
N ALA A 9 -10.95 -1.92 10.50
CA ALA A 9 -9.89 -1.86 11.52
C ALA A 9 -9.57 -3.24 12.12
N MET A 10 -10.59 -4.08 12.37
CA MET A 10 -10.39 -5.46 12.84
C MET A 10 -9.65 -6.31 11.81
N ILE A 11 -10.06 -6.23 10.54
CA ILE A 11 -9.40 -6.96 9.45
C ILE A 11 -7.95 -6.51 9.29
N LEU A 12 -7.70 -5.20 9.34
CA LEU A 12 -6.36 -4.63 9.25
C LEU A 12 -5.48 -5.12 10.40
N SER A 13 -6.00 -5.11 11.62
CA SER A 13 -5.30 -5.57 12.82
C SER A 13 -4.89 -7.05 12.73
N ALA A 14 -5.82 -7.92 12.31
CA ALA A 14 -5.56 -9.34 12.10
C ALA A 14 -4.50 -9.57 11.01
N LEU A 15 -4.56 -8.82 9.91
CA LEU A 15 -3.56 -8.86 8.84
C LEU A 15 -2.16 -8.49 9.34
N THR A 16 -2.05 -7.44 10.18
CA THR A 16 -0.76 -7.07 10.79
C THR A 16 -0.21 -8.16 11.70
N MET A 17 -1.04 -8.81 12.51
CA MET A 17 -0.58 -9.93 13.35
C MET A 17 -0.03 -11.08 12.53
N ILE A 18 -0.76 -11.51 11.49
CA ILE A 18 -0.32 -12.58 10.58
C ILE A 18 0.98 -12.20 9.90
N PHE A 19 1.12 -10.94 9.47
CA PHE A 19 2.33 -10.44 8.85
C PHE A 19 3.55 -10.50 9.78
N ILE A 20 3.38 -10.10 11.05
CA ILE A 20 4.42 -10.18 12.09
C ILE A 20 4.84 -11.64 12.32
N ILE A 21 3.88 -12.56 12.40
CA ILE A 21 4.15 -14.00 12.57
C ILE A 21 4.96 -14.51 11.38
N ILE A 22 4.53 -14.25 10.14
CA ILE A 22 5.26 -14.69 8.93
C ILE A 22 6.68 -14.11 8.92
N ASN A 23 6.85 -12.85 9.32
CA ASN A 23 8.18 -12.23 9.39
C ASN A 23 9.08 -12.85 10.47
N THR A 24 8.50 -13.32 11.56
CA THR A 24 9.23 -13.96 12.67
C THR A 24 9.66 -15.38 12.33
N TYR A 25 8.75 -16.19 11.75
CA TYR A 25 9.01 -17.61 11.49
C TYR A 25 9.65 -17.86 10.11
N PHE A 26 9.38 -17.01 9.12
CA PHE A 26 9.87 -17.16 7.74
C PHE A 26 10.47 -15.84 7.22
N PRO A 27 11.59 -15.37 7.79
CA PRO A 27 12.20 -14.09 7.44
C PRO A 27 12.62 -14.00 5.96
N ALA A 28 12.94 -15.14 5.33
CA ALA A 28 13.24 -15.19 3.90
C ALA A 28 12.00 -14.87 3.04
N LEU A 29 10.85 -15.47 3.35
CA LEU A 29 9.60 -15.19 2.63
C LEU A 29 9.10 -13.77 2.90
N ALA A 30 9.21 -13.29 4.13
CA ALA A 30 8.81 -11.94 4.48
C ALA A 30 9.64 -10.86 3.78
N LYS A 31 10.95 -11.09 3.54
CA LYS A 31 11.78 -10.19 2.73
C LYS A 31 11.29 -10.11 1.29
N VAL A 32 10.93 -11.24 0.67
CA VAL A 32 10.40 -11.28 -0.70
C VAL A 32 9.05 -10.57 -0.79
N ILE A 33 8.15 -10.84 0.16
CA ILE A 33 6.84 -10.18 0.22
C ILE A 33 7.00 -8.67 0.42
N ASN A 34 7.84 -8.24 1.37
CA ASN A 34 8.12 -6.81 1.59
C ASN A 34 8.71 -6.14 0.34
N PHE A 35 9.62 -6.82 -0.36
CA PHE A 35 10.18 -6.30 -1.60
C PHE A 35 9.09 -6.08 -2.64
N ILE A 36 8.21 -7.06 -2.86
CA ILE A 36 7.10 -6.94 -3.82
C ILE A 36 6.15 -5.79 -3.44
N ILE A 37 5.74 -5.71 -2.15
CA ILE A 37 4.85 -4.66 -1.66
C ILE A 37 5.49 -3.27 -1.83
N PHE A 38 6.78 -3.14 -1.51
CA PHE A 38 7.51 -1.89 -1.67
C PHE A 38 7.53 -1.42 -3.13
N TRP A 39 7.85 -2.31 -4.07
CA TRP A 39 7.85 -1.99 -5.50
C TRP A 39 6.46 -1.65 -6.02
N ALA A 40 5.43 -2.37 -5.60
CA ALA A 40 4.05 -2.06 -5.95
C ALA A 40 3.65 -0.66 -5.46
N CYS A 41 4.02 -0.30 -4.23
CA CYS A 41 3.78 1.02 -3.67
C CYS A 41 4.55 2.12 -4.43
N ALA A 42 5.82 1.88 -4.76
CA ALA A 42 6.64 2.82 -5.54
C ALA A 42 6.06 3.07 -6.94
N LEU A 43 5.59 2.03 -7.64
CA LEU A 43 4.92 2.15 -8.94
C LEU A 43 3.62 2.94 -8.85
N PHE A 44 2.81 2.69 -7.82
CA PHE A 44 1.57 3.42 -7.58
C PHE A 44 1.83 4.91 -7.32
N LEU A 45 2.87 5.21 -6.54
CA LEU A 45 3.27 6.57 -6.21
C LEU A 45 3.81 7.30 -7.47
N LEU A 46 4.62 6.63 -8.28
CA LEU A 46 5.05 7.13 -9.60
C LEU A 46 3.88 7.43 -10.52
N TYR A 47 2.90 6.53 -10.61
CA TYR A 47 1.68 6.74 -11.39
C TYR A 47 0.94 7.99 -10.94
N HIS A 48 0.75 8.17 -9.63
CA HIS A 48 0.12 9.36 -9.07
C HIS A 48 0.91 10.65 -9.36
N ILE A 49 2.23 10.62 -9.23
CA ILE A 49 3.09 11.78 -9.56
C ILE A 49 2.92 12.15 -11.04
N ILE A 50 3.03 11.18 -11.95
CA ILE A 50 2.84 11.40 -13.39
C ILE A 50 1.45 11.98 -13.67
N PHE A 51 0.42 11.42 -13.03
CA PHE A 51 -0.95 11.91 -13.16
C PHE A 51 -1.08 13.37 -12.70
N ILE A 52 -0.49 13.74 -11.56
CA ILE A 52 -0.48 15.13 -11.05
C ILE A 52 0.27 16.05 -12.00
N ILE A 53 1.42 15.64 -12.53
CA ILE A 53 2.19 16.42 -13.50
C ILE A 53 1.36 16.64 -14.78
N CYS A 54 0.76 15.58 -15.33
CA CYS A 54 -0.12 15.67 -16.51
C CYS A 54 -1.33 16.59 -16.26
N ALA A 55 -1.97 16.48 -15.10
CA ALA A 55 -3.09 17.34 -14.72
C ALA A 55 -2.65 18.82 -14.62
N LYS A 56 -1.48 19.08 -14.03
CA LYS A 56 -0.90 20.42 -13.91
C LYS A 56 -0.53 21.03 -15.28
N ILE A 57 0.03 20.22 -16.19
CA ILE A 57 0.33 20.66 -17.57
C ILE A 57 -0.95 20.99 -18.33
N LYS A 58 -1.99 20.13 -18.23
CA LYS A 58 -3.29 20.37 -18.87
C LYS A 58 -3.98 21.61 -18.31
N SER A 59 -3.85 21.88 -17.02
CA SER A 59 -4.42 23.07 -16.38
C SER A 59 -3.71 24.37 -16.75
N ARG A 60 -2.43 24.35 -17.16
CA ARG A 60 -1.69 25.56 -17.63
C ARG A 60 -1.92 25.90 -19.10
N LYS A 61 -2.52 24.99 -19.88
CA LYS A 61 -2.86 25.20 -21.29
C LYS A 61 -4.26 25.80 -21.51
N LYS A 62 -5.04 25.95 -20.44
CA LYS A 62 -6.38 26.52 -20.44
C LYS A 62 -6.33 27.90 -19.80
#